data_AF-Q5H2Y5-F1
#
_entry.id   AF-Q5H2Y5-F1
#
_cell.length_a   1.000
_cell.length_b   1.000
_cell.length_c   1.000
_cell.angle_alpha   90.00
_cell.angle_beta   90.00
_cell.angle_gamma   90.00
#
_symmetry.space_group_name_H-M   'P 1'
#
loop_
_entity.id
_entity.type
_entity.pdbx_description
1 polymer ?
#
loop_
_entity_poly.entity_id
_entity_poly.type
_entity_poly.pdbx_seq_one_letter_code
_entity_poly.pdbx_strand_id
1 'polypeptide(L)'
;MRSQRAGRRLHCRIGLRRNYRCSLLRRDVPAISKHRYLPLDVFAGQAGSGNPLGVIFNAATLSSKQMQQIATWLNLSETIFFLPVSVPDADDHIRIFTPRAALPFAGHPSVGAAWAAVPHGLIAHTPSGQLRQQCTAGVLPVEVFDRHGALLVRLRAPRARAIDTDDSCAEALRVACAGLRVSAQPAALWNNGPNWWLLELAEIRAVRQAAPDLVAIARQTQASAACGLAWPFTHPCTMVTQTWSCAPSAPATAFRKTR
;
A
#
# COMPACT_ATOMS: atom_id res chain seq x y z
N MET A 1 64.91 22.54 38.12
CA MET A 1 64.03 22.64 36.94
C MET A 1 63.20 21.37 36.83
N ARG A 2 61.91 21.44 37.19
CA ARG A 2 60.96 20.31 37.15
C ARG A 2 60.34 20.23 35.75
N SER A 3 60.49 19.10 35.07
CA SER A 3 59.75 18.74 33.86
C SER A 3 59.46 17.24 33.89
N GLN A 4 58.25 16.89 34.30
CA GLN A 4 57.68 15.57 34.03
C GLN A 4 56.24 15.78 33.55
N ARG A 5 56.03 15.50 32.27
CA ARG A 5 54.72 15.48 31.61
C ARG A 5 53.93 14.28 32.16
N ALA A 6 52.94 14.55 32.99
CA ALA A 6 51.95 13.56 33.38
C ALA A 6 50.94 13.36 32.24
N GLY A 7 50.92 12.16 31.65
CA GLY A 7 49.95 11.75 30.66
C GLY A 7 48.53 11.74 31.25
N ARG A 8 47.66 12.64 30.77
CA ARG A 8 46.22 12.55 31.03
C ARG A 8 45.62 11.50 30.11
N ARG A 9 45.38 10.31 30.66
CA ARG A 9 44.48 9.31 30.09
C ARG A 9 43.08 9.92 30.00
N LEU A 10 42.61 10.19 28.77
CA LEU A 10 41.20 10.47 28.48
C LEU A 10 40.38 9.23 28.87
N HIS A 11 39.86 9.22 30.08
CA HIS A 11 38.91 8.20 30.52
C HIS A 11 37.56 8.50 29.86
N CYS A 12 37.16 7.62 28.94
CA CYS A 12 35.78 7.51 28.50
C CYS A 12 34.91 7.15 29.72
N ARG A 13 34.12 8.13 30.19
CA ARG A 13 32.95 7.88 31.04
C ARG A 13 31.73 8.44 30.34
N ILE A 14 31.23 7.74 29.33
CA ILE A 14 29.85 7.91 28.86
C ILE A 14 28.95 7.20 29.89
N GLY A 15 28.81 7.84 31.06
CA GLY A 15 27.82 7.51 32.07
C GLY A 15 26.62 8.42 31.90
N LEU A 16 25.91 8.35 30.78
CA LEU A 16 24.66 9.07 30.59
C LEU A 16 23.49 8.12 30.86
N ARG A 17 23.03 8.08 32.11
CA ARG A 17 21.62 7.71 32.36
C ARG A 17 20.77 8.79 31.68
N ARG A 18 20.32 8.51 30.45
CA ARG A 18 19.35 9.38 29.78
C ARG A 18 18.03 9.22 30.51
N ASN A 19 17.68 10.21 31.32
CA ASN A 19 16.35 10.31 31.91
C ASN A 19 15.38 10.74 30.79
N TYR A 20 14.64 9.79 30.23
CA TYR A 20 13.56 10.08 29.28
C TYR A 20 12.36 10.62 30.06
N ARG A 21 12.19 11.94 30.06
CA ARG A 21 11.02 12.59 30.67
C ARG A 21 9.95 12.73 29.58
N CYS A 22 8.91 11.89 29.65
CA CYS A 22 7.76 12.05 28.77
C CYS A 22 6.85 13.17 29.32
N SER A 23 6.90 14.35 28.70
CA SER A 23 6.10 15.52 29.12
C SER A 23 4.72 15.59 28.45
N LEU A 24 4.40 14.67 27.53
CA LEU A 24 3.29 14.82 26.58
C LEU A 24 2.24 13.70 26.57
N LEU A 25 2.41 12.63 27.35
CA LEU A 25 1.33 11.67 27.57
C LEU A 25 0.34 12.29 28.57
N ARG A 26 -0.62 13.06 28.05
CA ARG A 26 -1.74 13.58 28.86
C ARG A 26 -2.45 12.39 29.51
N ARG A 27 -2.77 12.47 30.80
CA ARG A 27 -3.57 11.44 31.49
C ARG A 27 -5.01 11.42 30.98
N ASP A 28 -5.50 12.56 30.52
CA ASP A 28 -6.87 12.75 30.04
C ASP A 28 -6.96 12.61 28.52
N VAL A 29 -6.38 11.54 27.95
CA VAL A 29 -6.72 11.17 26.57
C VAL A 29 -8.16 10.65 26.62
N PRO A 30 -9.11 11.22 25.84
CA PRO A 30 -10.46 10.68 25.74
C PRO A 30 -10.37 9.16 25.52
N ALA A 31 -11.28 8.39 26.11
CA ALA A 31 -11.29 6.93 26.01
C ALA A 31 -11.03 6.51 24.56
N ILE A 32 -9.81 6.05 24.29
CA ILE A 32 -9.41 5.66 22.94
C ILE A 32 -10.26 4.43 22.63
N SER A 33 -11.15 4.54 21.65
CA SER A 33 -11.86 3.37 21.12
C SER A 33 -10.80 2.33 20.75
N LYS A 34 -10.86 1.17 21.41
CA LYS A 34 -9.90 0.09 21.17
C LYS A 34 -10.21 -0.54 19.83
N HIS A 35 -9.34 -0.32 18.85
CA HIS A 35 -9.42 -0.98 17.56
C HIS A 35 -8.38 -2.09 17.49
N ARG A 36 -8.78 -3.25 16.95
CA ARG A 36 -7.81 -4.29 16.61
C ARG A 36 -7.08 -3.87 15.34
N TYR A 37 -5.76 -3.99 15.37
CA TYR A 37 -4.88 -3.78 14.23
C TYR A 37 -4.24 -5.11 13.85
N LEU A 38 -4.28 -5.46 12.56
CA LEU A 38 -3.59 -6.60 11.99
C LEU A 38 -2.63 -6.09 10.88
N PRO A 39 -1.31 -6.25 11.06
CA PRO A 39 -0.40 -6.20 9.92
C PRO A 39 -0.55 -7.47 9.09
N LEU A 40 -0.78 -7.33 7.80
CA LEU A 40 -1.01 -8.44 6.87
C LEU A 40 -0.10 -8.32 5.64
N ASP A 41 0.55 -9.42 5.26
CA ASP A 41 1.23 -9.51 3.97
C ASP A 41 0.31 -10.16 2.93
N VAL A 42 -0.13 -9.38 1.94
CA VAL A 42 -0.97 -9.88 0.86
C VAL A 42 -0.12 -10.46 -0.27
N PHE A 43 -0.57 -11.57 -0.87
CA PHE A 43 0.15 -12.34 -1.90
C PHE A 43 1.45 -13.00 -1.39
N ALA A 44 1.46 -13.43 -0.14
CA ALA A 44 2.59 -14.11 0.45
C ALA A 44 2.20 -15.46 1.07
N GLY A 45 3.08 -16.45 0.93
CA GLY A 45 3.05 -17.69 1.71
C GLY A 45 3.94 -17.64 2.96
N GLN A 46 4.72 -16.57 3.14
CA GLN A 46 5.65 -16.39 4.26
C GLN A 46 5.55 -14.95 4.79
N ALA A 47 5.75 -14.77 6.09
CA ALA A 47 5.76 -13.44 6.70
C ALA A 47 6.89 -12.57 6.13
N GLY A 48 6.58 -11.31 5.84
CA GLY A 48 7.52 -10.30 5.34
C GLY A 48 7.82 -10.38 3.83
N SER A 49 7.17 -11.27 3.07
CA SER A 49 7.45 -11.46 1.64
C SER A 49 6.37 -10.91 0.70
N GLY A 50 5.32 -10.28 1.24
CA GLY A 50 4.16 -9.85 0.47
C GLY A 50 4.04 -8.33 0.34
N ASN A 51 2.84 -7.90 -0.05
CA ASN A 51 2.48 -6.48 -0.03
C ASN A 51 1.87 -6.14 1.33
N PRO A 52 2.53 -5.29 2.14
CA PRO A 52 2.09 -5.01 3.50
C PRO A 52 0.80 -4.20 3.47
N LEU A 53 -0.15 -4.62 4.30
CA LEU A 53 -1.46 -4.03 4.46
C LEU A 53 -1.76 -3.81 5.94
N GLY A 54 -2.16 -2.60 6.29
CA GLY A 54 -2.72 -2.34 7.61
C GLY A 54 -4.21 -2.65 7.64
N VAL A 55 -4.66 -3.50 8.56
CA VAL A 55 -6.08 -3.84 8.71
C VAL A 55 -6.59 -3.34 10.07
N ILE A 56 -7.58 -2.44 10.05
CA ILE A 56 -8.23 -1.92 11.24
C ILE A 56 -9.66 -2.43 11.31
N PHE A 57 -9.98 -3.16 12.39
CA PHE A 57 -11.31 -3.72 12.61
C PHE A 57 -12.23 -2.76 13.38
N ASN A 58 -13.54 -2.92 13.19
CA ASN A 58 -14.58 -2.21 13.94
C ASN A 58 -14.40 -0.69 13.93
N ALA A 59 -14.16 -0.11 12.75
CA ALA A 59 -13.79 1.30 12.58
C ALA A 59 -14.99 2.26 12.55
N ALA A 60 -16.19 1.81 12.94
CA ALA A 60 -17.43 2.59 12.86
C ALA A 60 -17.38 3.92 13.63
N THR A 61 -16.62 3.96 14.73
CA THR A 61 -16.47 5.15 15.58
C THR A 61 -15.42 6.14 15.05
N LEU A 62 -14.67 5.78 14.01
CA LEU A 62 -13.64 6.64 13.43
C LEU A 62 -14.24 7.53 12.35
N SER A 63 -13.99 8.83 12.46
CA SER A 63 -14.21 9.76 11.35
C SER A 63 -13.23 9.49 10.20
N SER A 64 -13.57 9.93 8.98
CA SER A 64 -12.65 9.91 7.83
C SER A 64 -11.30 10.56 8.14
N LYS A 65 -11.30 11.64 8.93
CA LYS A 65 -10.07 12.35 9.33
C LYS A 65 -9.20 11.47 10.24
N GLN A 66 -9.79 10.76 11.20
CA GLN A 66 -9.05 9.85 12.07
C GLN A 66 -8.52 8.64 11.31
N MET A 67 -9.32 8.06 10.40
CA MET A 67 -8.86 6.99 9.50
C MET A 67 -7.64 7.43 8.68
N GLN A 68 -7.70 8.64 8.11
CA GLN A 68 -6.57 9.21 7.37
C GLN A 68 -5.34 9.41 8.27
N GLN A 69 -5.50 9.94 9.48
CA GLN A 69 -4.41 10.12 10.43
C GLN A 69 -3.75 8.79 10.81
N ILE A 70 -4.54 7.73 11.00
CA ILE A 70 -4.02 6.37 11.26
C ILE A 70 -3.25 5.85 10.05
N ALA A 71 -3.81 5.96 8.84
CA ALA A 71 -3.14 5.52 7.61
C ALA A 71 -1.82 6.28 7.37
N THR A 72 -1.80 7.60 7.65
CA THR A 72 -0.58 8.41 7.61
C THR A 72 0.44 7.97 8.65
N TRP A 73 -0.01 7.68 9.88
CA TRP A 73 0.88 7.23 10.97
C TRP A 73 1.48 5.85 10.73
N LEU A 74 0.68 4.90 10.22
CA LEU A 74 1.16 3.56 9.84
C LEU A 74 2.15 3.61 8.69
N ASN A 75 2.01 4.60 7.79
CA ASN A 75 2.89 4.81 6.64
C ASN A 75 3.15 3.52 5.83
N LEU A 76 2.10 2.71 5.69
CA LEU A 76 2.05 1.59 4.76
C LEU A 76 1.53 2.08 3.41
N SER A 77 1.67 1.27 2.37
CA SER A 77 1.16 1.65 1.05
C SER A 77 -0.36 1.91 1.11
N GLU A 78 -1.08 1.05 1.85
CA GLU A 78 -2.50 1.19 2.12
C GLU A 78 -2.88 0.66 3.51
N THR A 79 -3.97 1.17 4.05
CA THR A 79 -4.64 0.70 5.26
C THR A 79 -6.13 0.57 4.97
N ILE A 80 -6.73 -0.56 5.35
CA ILE A 80 -8.18 -0.77 5.29
C ILE A 80 -8.83 -0.60 6.66
N PHE A 81 -10.09 -0.17 6.64
CA PHE A 81 -10.94 -0.01 7.80
C PHE A 81 -12.24 -0.76 7.56
N PHE A 82 -12.52 -1.78 8.37
CA PHE A 82 -13.80 -2.47 8.35
C PHE A 82 -14.88 -1.63 9.01
N LEU A 83 -15.99 -1.49 8.31
CA LEU A 83 -17.18 -0.75 8.73
C LEU A 83 -18.40 -1.67 8.71
N PRO A 84 -19.48 -1.27 9.39
CA PRO A 84 -20.78 -1.88 9.18
C PRO A 84 -21.17 -1.75 7.71
N VAL A 85 -21.75 -2.83 7.16
CA VAL A 85 -22.36 -2.81 5.84
C VAL A 85 -23.45 -1.74 5.80
N SER A 86 -23.49 -0.97 4.72
CA SER A 86 -24.43 0.15 4.57
C SER A 86 -25.32 0.05 3.34
N VAL A 87 -25.20 -1.01 2.54
CA VAL A 87 -26.01 -1.25 1.34
C VAL A 87 -26.57 -2.67 1.36
N PRO A 88 -27.74 -2.91 0.75
CA PRO A 88 -28.25 -4.26 0.55
C PRO A 88 -27.25 -5.13 -0.22
N ASP A 89 -27.26 -6.42 0.08
CA ASP A 89 -26.45 -7.45 -0.57
C ASP A 89 -24.93 -7.28 -0.49
N ALA A 90 -24.40 -6.59 0.52
CA ALA A 90 -22.97 -6.65 0.83
C ALA A 90 -22.73 -7.49 2.09
N ASP A 91 -21.65 -8.27 2.08
CA ASP A 91 -21.25 -9.14 3.18
C ASP A 91 -20.23 -8.46 4.09
N ASP A 92 -19.33 -7.64 3.52
CA ASP A 92 -18.45 -6.74 4.27
C ASP A 92 -18.46 -5.33 3.68
N HIS A 93 -17.90 -4.40 4.45
CA HIS A 93 -17.67 -3.03 4.00
C HIS A 93 -16.30 -2.55 4.47
N ILE A 94 -15.49 -2.10 3.51
CA ILE A 94 -14.19 -1.51 3.77
C ILE A 94 -14.06 -0.11 3.20
N ARG A 95 -13.26 0.71 3.88
CA ARG A 95 -12.67 1.92 3.31
C ARG A 95 -11.16 1.75 3.23
N ILE A 96 -10.58 2.23 2.13
CA ILE A 96 -9.16 2.08 1.83
C ILE A 96 -8.52 3.46 1.87
N PHE A 97 -7.41 3.59 2.58
CA PHE A 97 -6.63 4.81 2.67
C PHE A 97 -5.18 4.55 2.34
N THR A 98 -4.59 5.45 1.55
CA THR A 98 -3.14 5.64 1.52
C THR A 98 -2.74 6.59 2.65
N PRO A 99 -1.44 6.83 2.89
CA PRO A 99 -1.00 7.91 3.78
C PRO A 99 -1.48 9.31 3.40
N ARG A 100 -2.02 9.50 2.19
CA ARG A 100 -2.42 10.82 1.65
C ARG A 100 -3.92 11.01 1.54
N ALA A 101 -4.61 10.00 1.06
CA ALA A 101 -6.00 10.10 0.65
C ALA A 101 -6.71 8.75 0.72
N ALA A 102 -8.04 8.81 0.85
CA ALA A 102 -8.91 7.68 0.61
C ALA A 102 -8.85 7.26 -0.87
N LEU A 103 -8.89 5.95 -1.12
CA LEU A 103 -9.02 5.39 -2.45
C LEU A 103 -10.43 4.84 -2.66
N PRO A 104 -11.01 4.97 -3.86
CA PRO A 104 -12.27 4.35 -4.16
C PRO A 104 -12.17 2.81 -4.17
N PHE A 105 -11.04 2.29 -4.63
CA PHE A 105 -10.73 0.87 -4.74
C PHE A 105 -9.21 0.64 -4.76
N ALA A 106 -8.77 -0.53 -4.32
CA ALA A 106 -7.46 -1.07 -4.64
C ALA A 106 -7.49 -2.60 -4.57
N GLY A 107 -6.75 -3.28 -5.45
CA GLY A 107 -6.81 -4.74 -5.57
C GLY A 107 -6.29 -5.50 -4.34
N HIS A 108 -5.03 -5.29 -3.94
CA HIS A 108 -4.46 -6.03 -2.80
C HIS A 108 -5.15 -5.69 -1.45
N PRO A 109 -5.64 -4.47 -1.17
CA PRO A 109 -6.41 -4.22 0.05
C PRO A 109 -7.76 -4.94 0.04
N SER A 110 -8.45 -5.00 -1.09
CA SER A 110 -9.68 -5.79 -1.25
C SER A 110 -9.45 -7.29 -1.06
N VAL A 111 -8.38 -7.83 -1.66
CA VAL A 111 -7.96 -9.23 -1.45
C VAL A 111 -7.65 -9.51 0.03
N GLY A 112 -6.84 -8.65 0.65
CA GLY A 112 -6.47 -8.78 2.05
C GLY A 112 -7.66 -8.63 3.00
N ALA A 113 -8.62 -7.77 2.67
CA ALA A 113 -9.87 -7.63 3.40
C ALA A 113 -10.70 -8.92 3.36
N ALA A 114 -10.97 -9.46 2.18
CA ALA A 114 -11.75 -10.69 2.06
C ALA A 114 -11.06 -11.88 2.74
N TRP A 115 -9.73 -11.96 2.62
CA TRP A 115 -8.96 -12.95 3.36
C TRP A 115 -9.08 -12.76 4.87
N ALA A 116 -8.99 -11.53 5.38
CA ALA A 116 -9.06 -11.24 6.82
C ALA A 116 -10.48 -11.39 7.39
N ALA A 117 -11.52 -11.19 6.58
CA ALA A 117 -12.90 -11.23 7.06
C ALA A 117 -13.30 -12.61 7.58
N VAL A 118 -12.84 -13.69 6.94
CA VAL A 118 -13.18 -15.08 7.29
C VAL A 118 -12.52 -15.56 8.61
N PRO A 119 -11.18 -15.62 8.74
CA PRO A 119 -10.51 -16.14 9.94
C PRO A 119 -10.71 -15.27 11.17
N HIS A 120 -11.11 -14.00 11.00
CA HIS A 120 -11.43 -13.09 12.11
C HIS A 120 -12.93 -13.00 12.42
N GLY A 121 -13.75 -13.84 11.79
CA GLY A 121 -15.17 -14.00 12.11
C GLY A 121 -16.06 -12.81 11.76
N LEU A 122 -15.66 -11.99 10.78
CA LEU A 122 -16.52 -10.93 10.25
C LEU A 122 -17.58 -11.51 9.30
N ILE A 123 -17.21 -12.54 8.54
CA ILE A 123 -18.11 -13.26 7.63
C ILE A 123 -17.91 -14.76 7.84
N ALA A 124 -19.00 -15.53 7.75
CA ALA A 124 -18.94 -16.98 7.76
C ALA A 124 -18.32 -17.52 6.45
N HIS A 125 -17.43 -18.51 6.57
CA HIS A 125 -16.96 -19.24 5.40
C HIS A 125 -18.09 -20.12 4.85
N THR A 126 -18.48 -19.92 3.60
CA THR A 126 -19.56 -20.68 2.95
C THR A 126 -19.01 -21.64 1.90
N PRO A 127 -19.68 -22.77 1.61
CA PRO A 127 -19.24 -23.69 0.56
C PRO A 127 -19.19 -23.08 -0.85
N SER A 128 -20.00 -22.06 -1.13
CA SER A 128 -19.94 -21.35 -2.41
C SER A 128 -18.73 -20.42 -2.51
N GLY A 129 -18.18 -20.01 -1.37
CA GLY A 129 -17.08 -19.04 -1.28
C GLY A 129 -17.43 -17.63 -1.76
N GLN A 130 -18.65 -17.40 -2.26
CA GLN A 130 -19.03 -16.13 -2.87
C GLN A 130 -19.33 -15.07 -1.81
N LEU A 131 -18.71 -13.91 -1.98
CA LEU A 131 -18.85 -12.74 -1.12
C LEU A 131 -19.04 -11.48 -1.97
N ARG A 132 -19.73 -10.51 -1.40
CA ARG A 132 -19.97 -9.19 -1.97
C ARG A 132 -19.35 -8.13 -1.07
N GLN A 133 -18.20 -7.62 -1.50
CA GLN A 133 -17.44 -6.64 -0.74
C GLN A 133 -17.84 -5.22 -1.10
N GLN A 134 -18.33 -4.45 -0.12
CA GLN A 134 -18.61 -3.03 -0.30
C GLN A 134 -17.33 -2.19 -0.14
N CYS A 135 -17.09 -1.30 -1.09
CA CYS A 135 -16.12 -0.22 -0.98
C CYS A 135 -16.67 1.05 -1.65
N THR A 136 -15.91 2.15 -1.63
CA THR A 136 -16.31 3.41 -2.26
C THR A 136 -16.54 3.28 -3.78
N ALA A 137 -15.87 2.36 -4.47
CA ALA A 137 -16.12 2.08 -5.89
C ALA A 137 -17.40 1.26 -6.16
N GLY A 138 -18.11 0.84 -5.11
CA GLY A 138 -19.32 0.01 -5.18
C GLY A 138 -19.14 -1.36 -4.53
N VAL A 139 -20.08 -2.25 -4.80
CA VAL A 139 -20.06 -3.63 -4.30
C VAL A 139 -19.39 -4.55 -5.32
N LEU A 140 -18.30 -5.18 -4.91
CA LEU A 140 -17.45 -5.99 -5.77
C LEU A 140 -17.64 -7.48 -5.46
N PRO A 141 -17.74 -8.35 -6.49
CA PRO A 141 -17.78 -9.79 -6.27
C PRO A 141 -16.38 -10.29 -5.92
N VAL A 142 -16.34 -11.05 -4.83
CA VAL A 142 -15.16 -11.73 -4.30
C VAL A 142 -15.51 -13.19 -4.10
N GLU A 143 -14.53 -14.06 -4.24
CA GLU A 143 -14.64 -15.47 -3.91
C GLU A 143 -13.49 -15.83 -3.00
N VAL A 144 -13.81 -16.51 -1.90
CA VAL A 144 -12.87 -17.01 -0.91
C VAL A 144 -13.05 -18.53 -0.84
N PHE A 145 -11.98 -19.27 -1.08
CA PHE A 145 -12.05 -20.73 -1.24
C PHE A 145 -10.78 -21.41 -0.76
N ASP A 146 -10.92 -22.61 -0.22
CA ASP A 146 -9.79 -23.45 0.16
C ASP A 146 -9.17 -24.12 -1.07
N ARG A 147 -7.84 -24.06 -1.18
CA ARG A 147 -7.08 -24.83 -2.17
C ARG A 147 -5.72 -25.19 -1.62
N HIS A 148 -5.35 -26.46 -1.69
CA HIS A 148 -4.06 -26.98 -1.19
C HIS A 148 -3.76 -26.59 0.28
N GLY A 149 -4.80 -26.57 1.13
CA GLY A 149 -4.66 -26.22 2.55
C GLY A 149 -4.47 -24.72 2.83
N ALA A 150 -4.69 -23.86 1.82
CA ALA A 150 -4.63 -22.41 1.96
C ALA A 150 -5.95 -21.75 1.55
N LEU A 151 -6.34 -20.70 2.27
CA LEU A 151 -7.46 -19.84 1.92
C LEU A 151 -7.05 -18.87 0.81
N LEU A 152 -7.61 -19.07 -0.39
CA LEU A 152 -7.35 -18.23 -1.56
C LEU A 152 -8.49 -17.25 -1.81
N VAL A 153 -8.17 -16.14 -2.47
CA VAL A 153 -9.12 -15.09 -2.78
C VAL A 153 -9.06 -14.75 -4.26
N ARG A 154 -10.21 -14.73 -4.93
CA ARG A 154 -10.39 -14.22 -6.29
C ARG A 154 -11.30 -13.00 -6.26
N LEU A 155 -10.78 -11.87 -6.72
CA LEU A 155 -11.48 -10.58 -6.76
C LEU A 155 -11.77 -10.17 -8.20
N ARG A 156 -13.01 -9.75 -8.48
CA ARG A 156 -13.33 -9.07 -9.74
C ARG A 156 -13.22 -7.56 -9.55
N ALA A 157 -12.11 -7.00 -10.01
CA ALA A 157 -11.86 -5.56 -9.94
C ALA A 157 -12.81 -4.75 -10.86
N PRO A 158 -13.03 -3.45 -10.58
CA PRO A 158 -13.71 -2.56 -11.51
C PRO A 158 -13.06 -2.56 -12.90
N ARG A 159 -13.87 -2.38 -13.93
CA ARG A 159 -13.38 -2.30 -15.32
C ARG A 159 -12.47 -1.08 -15.47
N ALA A 160 -11.25 -1.32 -15.94
CA ALA A 160 -10.30 -0.25 -16.21
C ALA A 160 -10.73 0.56 -17.44
N ARG A 161 -10.45 1.87 -17.42
CA ARG A 161 -10.68 2.80 -18.52
C ARG A 161 -9.40 3.55 -18.82
N ALA A 162 -9.07 3.71 -20.10
CA ALA A 162 -8.00 4.60 -20.51
C ALA A 162 -8.41 6.05 -20.21
N ILE A 163 -7.44 6.86 -19.80
CA ILE A 163 -7.59 8.29 -19.60
C ILE A 163 -6.70 8.97 -20.63
N ASP A 164 -7.26 9.89 -21.41
CA ASP A 164 -6.49 10.69 -22.34
C ASP A 164 -5.53 11.59 -21.56
N THR A 165 -4.27 11.60 -21.97
CA THR A 165 -3.23 12.43 -21.35
C THR A 165 -2.56 13.28 -22.40
N ASP A 166 -1.84 14.29 -21.95
CA ASP A 166 -0.84 14.92 -22.78
C ASP A 166 0.34 13.95 -23.01
N ASP A 167 0.97 14.05 -24.18
CA ASP A 167 2.17 13.25 -24.48
C ASP A 167 3.35 13.64 -23.58
N SER A 168 3.30 14.83 -22.96
CA SER A 168 4.39 15.38 -22.15
C SER A 168 4.69 14.52 -20.91
N CYS A 169 3.65 14.12 -20.16
CA CYS A 169 3.81 13.26 -18.99
C CYS A 169 4.24 11.84 -19.38
N ALA A 170 3.65 11.31 -20.45
CA ALA A 170 3.96 9.97 -20.95
C ALA A 170 5.43 9.86 -21.38
N GLU A 171 5.92 10.83 -22.13
CA GLU A 171 7.31 10.88 -22.59
C GLU A 171 8.27 11.10 -21.42
N ALA A 172 7.95 12.01 -20.49
CA ALA A 172 8.78 12.23 -19.31
C ALA A 172 8.91 10.96 -18.43
N LEU A 173 7.86 10.15 -18.32
CA LEU A 173 7.91 8.86 -17.63
C LEU A 173 8.77 7.83 -18.37
N ARG A 174 8.71 7.80 -19.71
CA ARG A 174 9.59 6.97 -20.53
C ARG A 174 11.05 7.35 -20.33
N VAL A 175 11.37 8.64 -20.36
CA VAL A 175 12.73 9.16 -20.10
C VAL A 175 13.21 8.77 -18.70
N ALA A 176 12.37 8.93 -17.67
CA ALA A 176 12.69 8.52 -16.31
C ALA A 176 12.96 7.00 -16.16
N CYS A 177 12.48 6.20 -17.12
CA CYS A 177 12.65 4.75 -17.17
C CYS A 177 13.57 4.27 -18.29
N ALA A 178 14.30 5.16 -18.99
CA ALA A 178 15.05 4.80 -20.20
C ALA A 178 16.08 3.67 -19.97
N GLY A 179 16.63 3.56 -18.77
CA GLY A 179 17.55 2.46 -18.38
C GLY A 179 16.89 1.10 -18.14
N LEU A 180 15.55 1.00 -18.19
CA LEU A 180 14.80 -0.20 -17.80
C LEU A 180 14.33 -1.07 -18.97
N ARG A 181 14.86 -0.87 -20.18
CA ARG A 181 14.42 -1.60 -21.40
C ARG A 181 12.90 -1.53 -21.57
N VAL A 182 12.36 -0.31 -21.59
CA VAL A 182 10.95 -0.05 -21.87
C VAL A 182 10.55 -0.63 -23.23
N SER A 183 9.32 -1.11 -23.35
CA SER A 183 8.79 -1.57 -24.63
C SER A 183 8.57 -0.38 -25.59
N ALA A 184 8.27 -0.69 -26.85
CA ALA A 184 7.92 0.32 -27.84
C ALA A 184 6.57 1.01 -27.56
N GLN A 185 5.75 0.43 -26.69
CA GLN A 185 4.44 1.00 -26.36
C GLN A 185 4.59 2.29 -25.54
N PRO A 186 3.79 3.33 -25.82
CA PRO A 186 3.80 4.54 -25.01
C PRO A 186 3.36 4.24 -23.58
N ALA A 187 3.79 5.09 -22.64
CA ALA A 187 3.18 5.06 -21.32
C ALA A 187 1.70 5.44 -21.46
N ALA A 188 0.81 4.74 -20.76
CA ALA A 188 -0.63 4.97 -20.83
C ALA A 188 -1.21 5.16 -19.43
N LEU A 189 -2.12 6.14 -19.27
CA LEU A 189 -2.82 6.37 -18.02
C LEU A 189 -4.14 5.60 -18.01
N TRP A 190 -4.36 4.84 -16.94
CA TRP A 190 -5.55 4.02 -16.75
C TRP A 190 -6.19 4.28 -15.40
N ASN A 191 -7.51 4.22 -15.35
CA ASN A 191 -8.28 4.29 -14.11
C ASN A 191 -9.11 3.02 -13.90
N ASN A 192 -8.94 2.37 -12.75
CA ASN A 192 -9.82 1.29 -12.28
C ASN A 192 -10.28 1.55 -10.83
N GLY A 193 -10.42 2.82 -10.48
CA GLY A 193 -10.52 3.35 -9.13
C GLY A 193 -9.51 4.50 -8.97
N PRO A 194 -8.23 4.21 -8.68
CA PRO A 194 -7.12 5.16 -8.80
C PRO A 194 -6.59 5.27 -10.23
N ASN A 195 -6.01 6.43 -10.56
CA ASN A 195 -5.22 6.66 -11.76
C ASN A 195 -3.84 5.99 -11.62
N TRP A 196 -3.44 5.19 -12.61
CA TRP A 196 -2.13 4.54 -12.70
C TRP A 196 -1.54 4.72 -14.07
N TRP A 197 -0.28 5.15 -14.12
CA TRP A 197 0.49 5.02 -15.35
C TRP A 197 0.92 3.57 -15.52
N LEU A 198 0.82 3.08 -16.76
CA LEU A 198 1.34 1.79 -17.19
C LEU A 198 2.46 2.05 -18.19
N LEU A 199 3.64 1.48 -17.94
CA LEU A 199 4.76 1.50 -18.87
C LEU A 199 5.32 0.10 -18.96
N GLU A 200 5.07 -0.59 -20.07
CA GLU A 200 5.52 -1.97 -20.23
C GLU A 200 7.05 -2.03 -20.36
N LEU A 201 7.67 -3.02 -19.69
CA LEU A 201 9.09 -3.33 -19.87
C LEU A 201 9.23 -4.57 -20.75
N ALA A 202 10.32 -4.63 -21.51
CA ALA A 202 10.54 -5.65 -22.52
C ALA A 202 10.81 -7.06 -21.95
N GLU A 203 11.19 -7.18 -20.68
CA GLU A 203 11.49 -8.47 -20.06
C GLU A 203 11.22 -8.51 -18.55
N ILE A 204 10.86 -9.70 -18.04
CA ILE A 204 10.61 -9.94 -16.62
C ILE A 204 11.79 -9.54 -15.71
N ARG A 205 13.02 -9.71 -16.20
CA ARG A 205 14.23 -9.35 -15.45
C ARG A 205 14.28 -7.84 -15.21
N ALA A 206 13.90 -7.04 -16.20
CA ALA A 206 13.86 -5.59 -16.09
C ALA A 206 12.83 -5.15 -15.03
N VAL A 207 11.65 -5.78 -14.99
CA VAL A 207 10.65 -5.53 -13.93
C VAL A 207 11.25 -5.84 -12.55
N ARG A 208 11.88 -7.01 -12.38
CA ARG A 208 12.43 -7.46 -11.09
C ARG A 208 13.65 -6.68 -10.61
N GLN A 209 14.39 -6.04 -11.51
CA GLN A 209 15.63 -5.33 -11.19
C GLN A 209 15.49 -3.81 -11.35
N ALA A 210 14.27 -3.32 -11.62
CA ALA A 210 14.01 -1.91 -11.88
C ALA A 210 14.43 -1.03 -10.69
N ALA A 211 15.34 -0.09 -10.98
CA ALA A 211 15.78 0.97 -10.09
C ALA A 211 15.76 2.33 -10.84
N PRO A 212 14.57 2.89 -11.10
CA PRO A 212 14.44 4.13 -11.87
C PRO A 212 14.60 5.38 -11.01
N ASP A 213 14.59 6.55 -11.66
CA ASP A 213 14.50 7.82 -10.98
C ASP A 213 13.10 8.02 -10.36
N LEU A 214 13.01 7.70 -9.08
CA LEU A 214 11.78 7.79 -8.29
C LEU A 214 11.32 9.22 -8.09
N VAL A 215 12.23 10.19 -8.10
CA VAL A 215 11.91 11.61 -7.95
C VAL A 215 11.27 12.11 -9.24
N ALA A 216 11.82 11.74 -10.39
CA ALA A 216 11.23 12.05 -11.69
C ALA A 216 9.84 11.41 -11.84
N ILE A 217 9.69 10.12 -11.52
CA ILE A 217 8.39 9.44 -11.55
C ILE A 217 7.39 10.12 -10.60
N ALA A 218 7.82 10.47 -9.38
CA ALA A 218 6.94 11.13 -8.43
C ALA A 218 6.42 12.48 -8.94
N ARG A 219 7.28 13.27 -9.58
CA ARG A 219 6.89 14.55 -10.18
C ARG A 219 5.81 14.36 -11.24
N GLN A 220 6.00 13.43 -12.17
CA GLN A 220 5.05 13.22 -13.27
C GLN A 220 3.73 12.63 -12.79
N THR A 221 3.77 11.65 -11.89
CA THR A 221 2.55 11.07 -11.33
C THR A 221 1.76 12.06 -10.49
N GLN A 222 2.41 12.99 -9.78
CA GLN A 222 1.73 14.08 -9.09
C GLN A 222 1.09 15.06 -10.07
N ALA A 223 1.82 15.46 -11.12
CA ALA A 223 1.33 16.37 -12.15
C ALA A 223 0.08 15.83 -12.88
N SER A 224 0.02 14.51 -13.10
CA SER A 224 -1.11 13.85 -13.77
C SER A 224 -2.18 13.31 -12.81
N ALA A 225 -2.13 13.66 -11.52
CA ALA A 225 -3.01 13.11 -10.47
C ALA A 225 -3.06 11.56 -10.44
N ALA A 226 -1.97 10.90 -10.79
CA ALA A 226 -1.80 9.45 -10.69
C ALA A 226 -1.32 9.04 -9.29
N CYS A 227 -1.77 7.86 -8.85
CA CYS A 227 -1.27 7.24 -7.63
C CYS A 227 0.17 6.76 -7.78
N GLY A 228 0.57 6.43 -9.00
CA GLY A 228 1.83 5.77 -9.26
C GLY A 228 2.06 5.33 -10.70
N LEU A 229 3.18 4.64 -10.89
CA LEU A 229 3.59 3.99 -12.13
C LEU A 229 3.68 2.48 -11.91
N ALA A 230 3.13 1.70 -12.83
CA ALA A 230 3.23 0.26 -12.88
C ALA A 230 4.03 -0.17 -14.10
N TRP A 231 4.97 -1.09 -13.90
CA TRP A 231 5.70 -1.76 -14.97
C TRP A 231 5.17 -3.18 -15.15
N PRO A 232 4.18 -3.37 -16.03
CA PRO A 232 3.80 -4.71 -16.44
C PRO A 232 4.89 -5.31 -17.35
N PHE A 233 5.07 -6.62 -17.23
CA PHE A 233 5.58 -7.46 -18.31
C PHE A 233 4.54 -8.53 -18.57
N THR A 234 4.10 -8.63 -19.82
CA THR A 234 3.10 -9.60 -20.26
C THR A 234 3.75 -10.70 -21.11
N HIS A 235 3.76 -11.92 -20.58
CA HIS A 235 4.05 -13.14 -21.31
C HIS A 235 2.77 -14.00 -21.33
N PRO A 236 2.54 -14.85 -22.37
CA PRO A 236 1.34 -15.69 -22.47
C PRO A 236 0.96 -16.48 -21.20
N CYS A 237 1.93 -16.78 -20.33
CA CYS A 237 1.72 -17.58 -19.11
C CYS A 237 1.98 -16.81 -17.81
N THR A 238 2.43 -15.56 -17.85
CA THR A 238 2.84 -14.82 -16.64
C THR A 238 2.72 -13.32 -16.83
N MET A 239 2.07 -12.67 -15.87
CA MET A 239 2.08 -11.22 -15.73
C MET A 239 2.84 -10.88 -14.45
N VAL A 240 3.94 -10.14 -14.58
CA VAL A 240 4.63 -9.56 -13.42
C VAL A 240 4.40 -8.06 -13.45
N THR A 241 3.98 -7.51 -12.32
CA THR A 241 3.81 -6.06 -12.19
C THR A 241 4.58 -5.58 -10.99
N GLN A 242 5.43 -4.58 -11.20
CA GLN A 242 5.98 -3.78 -10.13
C GLN A 242 5.31 -2.40 -10.13
N THR A 243 4.70 -2.01 -9.00
CA THR A 243 4.08 -0.68 -8.86
C THR A 243 4.87 0.19 -7.92
N TRP A 244 4.89 1.50 -8.21
CA TRP A 244 5.46 2.54 -7.37
C TRP A 244 4.41 3.57 -7.04
N SER A 245 4.16 3.77 -5.74
CA SER A 245 3.27 4.82 -5.25
C SER A 245 4.09 5.93 -4.58
N CYS A 246 3.73 7.19 -4.80
CA CYS A 246 4.47 8.32 -4.21
C CYS A 246 3.82 8.80 -2.90
N ALA A 247 4.62 9.09 -1.87
CA ALA A 247 4.21 9.83 -0.66
C ALA A 247 4.80 11.26 -0.70
N PRO A 248 4.11 12.32 -0.22
CA PRO A 248 4.48 13.71 -0.46
C PRO A 248 5.29 14.36 0.67
N SER A 249 5.48 13.71 1.82
CA SER A 249 6.05 14.34 3.03
C SER A 249 7.31 13.65 3.57
N ALA A 250 7.91 12.75 2.81
CA ALA A 250 9.18 12.10 3.11
C ALA A 250 9.91 11.83 1.79
N PRO A 251 11.27 11.78 1.77
CA PRO A 251 12.02 11.50 0.54
C PRO A 251 11.43 10.27 -0.13
N ALA A 252 10.92 10.44 -1.35
CA ALA A 252 10.27 9.44 -2.21
C ALA A 252 9.95 8.12 -1.49
N THR A 253 9.04 8.14 -0.50
CA THR A 253 8.69 6.90 0.19
C THR A 253 7.89 6.10 -0.78
N ALA A 254 8.51 5.04 -1.24
CA ALA A 254 8.05 4.28 -2.36
C ALA A 254 7.86 2.84 -1.95
N PHE A 255 6.65 2.35 -2.23
CA PHE A 255 6.30 0.98 -1.94
C PHE A 255 6.47 0.16 -3.20
N ARG A 256 7.57 -0.58 -3.26
CA ARG A 256 7.75 -1.62 -4.24
C ARG A 256 6.74 -2.72 -3.96
N LYS A 257 5.77 -2.90 -4.86
CA LYS A 257 4.86 -4.04 -4.80
C LYS A 257 5.23 -5.04 -5.86
N THR A 258 5.34 -6.30 -5.50
CA THR A 258 5.47 -7.42 -6.44
C THR A 258 4.20 -8.26 -6.38
N ARG A 259 3.73 -8.65 -7.56
CA ARG A 259 2.65 -9.63 -7.76
C ARG A 259 3.18 -10.76 -8.63
#